data_AF-A0A835T2L9-F1
#
_entry.id   AF-A0A835T2L9-F1
#
_cell.length_a   1.000
_cell.length_b   1.000
_cell.length_c   1.000
_cell.angle_alpha   90.00
_cell.angle_beta   90.00
_cell.angle_gamma   90.00
#
_symmetry.space_group_name_H-M   'P 1'
#
loop_
_entity.id
_entity.type
_entity.pdbx_description
1 polymer ?
#
loop_
_entity_poly.entity_id
_entity_poly.type
_entity_poly.pdbx_seq_one_letter_code
_entity_poly.pdbx_strand_id
1 'polypeptide(L)'
;MPITALHSCSAPNDDTGGKLEVDVQAPAGARVFSVSLKKPLGLVLAERGGRIEVESVAAGGHAAAAGVAPGDELLATTARAQGGRESLKGQLVLLPAGGQQFNTVAAAIRSNTCSQCLIHLVFARPAAS
;
A
#
# COMPACT_ATOMS: atom_id res chain seq x y z
N MET A 1 -8.00 -21.83 -8.43
CA MET A 1 -7.18 -20.65 -8.76
C MET A 1 -8.10 -19.44 -8.72
N PRO A 2 -8.00 -18.52 -7.74
CA PRO A 2 -8.78 -17.29 -7.81
C PRO A 2 -8.36 -16.54 -9.07
N ILE A 3 -9.33 -16.09 -9.87
CA ILE A 3 -9.06 -15.26 -11.04
C ILE A 3 -8.55 -13.92 -10.50
N THR A 4 -7.33 -13.55 -10.83
CA THR A 4 -6.73 -12.24 -10.50
C THR A 4 -6.67 -11.36 -11.74
N ALA A 5 -7.05 -10.10 -11.60
CA ALA A 5 -7.01 -9.09 -12.63
C ALA A 5 -5.85 -8.10 -12.38
N LEU A 6 -5.17 -7.72 -13.46
CA LEU A 6 -4.11 -6.70 -13.43
C LEU A 6 -4.75 -5.32 -13.39
N HIS A 7 -4.30 -4.47 -12.46
CA HIS A 7 -4.76 -3.10 -12.29
C HIS A 7 -3.57 -2.15 -12.29
N SER A 8 -3.55 -1.20 -13.23
CA SER A 8 -2.58 -0.11 -13.21
C SER A 8 -3.00 0.92 -12.18
N CYS A 9 -2.20 1.06 -11.12
CA CYS A 9 -2.45 1.95 -10.01
C CYS A 9 -1.43 3.08 -10.02
N SER A 10 -1.87 4.27 -9.64
CA SER A 10 -0.97 5.41 -9.47
C SER A 10 -1.12 6.06 -8.10
N ALA A 11 -0.02 6.60 -7.60
CA ALA A 11 0.06 7.41 -6.40
C ALA A 11 0.79 8.72 -6.69
N PRO A 12 0.48 9.82 -5.97
CA PRO A 12 1.29 11.04 -6.02
C PRO A 12 2.75 10.74 -5.66
N ASN A 13 3.67 11.37 -6.39
CA ASN A 13 5.07 11.44 -5.97
C ASN A 13 5.28 12.75 -5.21
N ASP A 14 5.24 12.69 -3.88
CA ASP A 14 5.39 13.88 -3.03
C ASP A 14 6.78 14.54 -3.14
N ASP A 15 7.80 13.82 -3.63
CA ASP A 15 9.16 14.37 -3.80
C ASP A 15 9.31 15.17 -5.11
N THR A 16 8.59 14.80 -6.18
CA THR A 16 8.77 15.38 -7.52
C THR A 16 7.53 16.10 -8.06
N GLY A 17 6.38 15.98 -7.38
CA GLY A 17 5.08 16.44 -7.86
C GLY A 17 4.50 15.61 -9.01
N GLY A 18 5.18 14.53 -9.42
CA GLY A 18 4.74 13.60 -10.46
C GLY A 18 3.79 12.50 -9.96
N LYS A 19 3.71 11.42 -10.73
CA LYS A 19 2.97 10.20 -10.35
C LYS A 19 3.92 9.00 -10.31
N LEU A 20 3.72 8.15 -9.32
CA LEU A 20 4.29 6.81 -9.24
C LEU A 20 3.26 5.84 -9.80
N GLU A 21 3.68 4.95 -10.67
CA GLU A 21 2.80 3.98 -11.31
C GLU A 21 3.30 2.57 -11.02
N VAL A 22 2.36 1.65 -10.76
CA VAL A 22 2.66 0.24 -10.58
C VAL A 22 1.47 -0.59 -11.04
N ASP A 23 1.74 -1.73 -11.67
CA ASP A 23 0.71 -2.72 -11.93
C ASP A 23 0.59 -3.67 -10.73
N VAL A 24 -0.62 -3.81 -10.21
CA VAL A 24 -0.95 -4.72 -9.11
C VAL A 24 -1.91 -5.81 -9.56
N GLN A 25 -1.81 -6.98 -8.93
CA GLN A 25 -2.78 -8.05 -9.12
C GLN A 25 -3.81 -7.99 -7.99
N ALA A 26 -5.09 -7.90 -8.34
CA ALA A 26 -6.19 -7.91 -7.39
C ALA A 26 -7.15 -9.07 -7.69
N PRO A 27 -7.89 -9.60 -6.72
CA PRO A 27 -8.95 -10.58 -6.98
C PRO A 27 -9.98 -10.04 -7.99
N ALA A 28 -10.48 -10.89 -8.89
CA ALA A 28 -11.53 -10.49 -9.83
C ALA A 28 -12.78 -10.03 -9.08
N GLY A 29 -13.32 -8.87 -9.49
CA GLY A 29 -14.46 -8.24 -8.82
C GLY A 29 -14.10 -7.45 -7.56
N ALA A 30 -12.84 -7.47 -7.10
CA ALA A 30 -12.41 -6.61 -6.00
C ALA A 30 -12.40 -5.14 -6.43
N ARG A 31 -12.83 -4.26 -5.52
CA ARG A 31 -12.72 -2.82 -5.71
C ARG A 31 -11.33 -2.36 -5.30
N VAL A 32 -10.53 -1.93 -6.27
CA VAL A 32 -9.22 -1.33 -6.02
C VAL A 32 -9.37 0.16 -5.75
N PHE A 33 -8.73 0.65 -4.69
CA PHE A 33 -8.74 2.07 -4.32
C PHE A 33 -7.42 2.47 -3.66
N SER A 34 -7.04 3.74 -3.82
CA SER A 34 -5.85 4.32 -3.21
C SER A 34 -6.23 5.29 -2.10
N VAL A 35 -5.42 5.32 -1.03
CA VAL A 35 -5.55 6.23 0.08
C VAL A 35 -4.20 6.84 0.44
N SER A 36 -4.20 8.10 0.84
CA SER A 36 -3.01 8.84 1.26
C SER A 36 -3.14 9.15 2.75
N LEU A 37 -2.32 8.50 3.58
CA LEU A 37 -2.45 8.56 5.04
C LEU A 37 -1.23 9.23 5.69
N LYS A 38 -1.46 10.03 6.73
CA LYS A 38 -0.38 10.53 7.60
C LYS A 38 -0.02 9.48 8.66
N LYS A 39 1.20 9.54 9.17
CA LYS A 39 1.59 8.75 10.35
C LYS A 39 1.05 9.40 11.63
N PRO A 40 0.58 8.63 12.63
CA PRO A 40 0.39 7.17 12.60
C PRO A 40 -0.79 6.76 11.70
N LEU A 41 -0.62 5.72 10.88
CA LEU A 41 -1.63 5.32 9.87
C LEU A 41 -2.99 4.95 10.50
N GLY A 42 -2.96 4.39 11.70
CA GLY A 42 -4.17 3.95 12.40
C GLY A 42 -4.74 2.63 11.86
N LEU A 43 -3.88 1.72 11.40
CA LEU A 43 -4.25 0.37 10.95
C LEU A 43 -3.23 -0.66 11.41
N VAL A 44 -3.66 -1.91 11.50
CA VAL A 44 -2.83 -3.09 11.72
C VAL A 44 -2.92 -3.96 10.49
N LEU A 45 -1.77 -4.38 9.97
CA LEU A 45 -1.67 -5.30 8.84
C LEU A 45 -1.27 -6.68 9.37
N ALA A 46 -1.80 -7.74 8.77
CA ALA A 46 -1.41 -9.11 9.03
C ALA A 46 -1.16 -9.86 7.72
N GLU A 47 -0.26 -10.84 7.75
CA GLU A 47 -0.08 -11.75 6.63
C GLU A 47 -1.04 -12.94 6.74
N ARG A 48 -1.86 -13.17 5.72
CA ARG A 48 -2.81 -14.28 5.63
C ARG A 48 -2.73 -14.91 4.25
N GLY A 49 -2.39 -16.20 4.18
CA GLY A 49 -2.31 -16.94 2.92
C GLY A 49 -1.34 -16.32 1.89
N GLY A 50 -0.25 -15.70 2.35
CA GLY A 50 0.73 -15.02 1.48
C GLY A 50 0.29 -13.65 0.97
N ARG A 51 -0.81 -13.11 1.50
CA ARG A 51 -1.32 -11.76 1.23
C ARG A 51 -1.23 -10.92 2.48
N ILE A 52 -1.13 -9.61 2.30
CA ILE A 52 -1.12 -8.66 3.42
C ILE A 52 -2.50 -8.05 3.49
N GLU A 53 -3.19 -8.28 4.59
CA GLU A 53 -4.57 -7.83 4.80
C GLU A 53 -4.64 -6.87 5.99
N VAL A 54 -5.61 -5.97 5.97
CA VAL A 54 -5.93 -5.12 7.11
C VAL A 54 -6.60 -5.98 8.17
N GLU A 55 -5.92 -6.20 9.29
CA GLU A 55 -6.45 -6.96 10.41
C GLU A 55 -7.40 -6.11 11.26
N SER A 56 -7.01 -4.88 11.55
CA SER A 56 -7.85 -3.94 12.30
C SER A 56 -7.54 -2.50 11.93
N VAL A 57 -8.52 -1.63 12.19
CA VAL A 57 -8.42 -0.19 11.95
C VAL A 57 -8.75 0.52 13.25
N ALA A 58 -7.90 1.47 13.65
CA ALA A 58 -8.12 2.26 14.86
C ALA A 58 -9.31 3.20 14.65
N ALA A 59 -10.28 3.16 15.57
CA ALA A 59 -11.44 4.03 15.54
C ALA A 59 -10.99 5.50 15.61
N GLY A 60 -11.49 6.33 14.68
CA GLY A 60 -11.10 7.74 14.56
C GLY A 60 -9.70 7.99 13.99
N GLY A 61 -8.96 6.94 13.60
CA GLY A 61 -7.64 7.07 12.97
C GLY A 61 -7.70 7.52 11.50
N HIS A 62 -6.55 7.87 10.93
CA HIS A 62 -6.46 8.31 9.53
C HIS A 62 -6.96 7.26 8.54
N ALA A 63 -6.64 5.98 8.77
CA ALA A 63 -7.15 4.87 7.96
C ALA A 63 -8.68 4.74 8.02
N ALA A 64 -9.29 4.89 9.20
CA ALA A 64 -10.75 4.87 9.34
C ALA A 64 -11.40 6.04 8.58
N ALA A 65 -10.84 7.24 8.70
CA ALA A 65 -11.33 8.43 7.99
C ALA A 65 -11.20 8.30 6.46
N ALA A 66 -10.20 7.55 5.98
CA ALA A 66 -10.02 7.24 4.56
C ALA A 66 -10.89 6.08 4.05
N GLY A 67 -11.69 5.46 4.92
CA GLY A 67 -12.61 4.37 4.55
C GLY A 67 -11.95 3.00 4.40
N VAL A 68 -10.71 2.83 4.90
CA VAL A 68 -10.06 1.52 5.02
C VAL A 68 -10.80 0.69 6.05
N ALA A 69 -11.03 -0.58 5.75
CA ALA A 69 -11.75 -1.51 6.61
C ALA A 69 -10.93 -2.79 6.84
N PRO A 70 -11.18 -3.52 7.96
CA PRO A 70 -10.66 -4.87 8.13
C PRO A 70 -11.06 -5.78 6.97
N GLY A 71 -10.13 -6.60 6.50
CA GLY A 71 -10.29 -7.49 5.34
C GLY A 71 -9.91 -6.87 3.99
N ASP A 72 -9.57 -5.59 3.94
CA ASP A 72 -8.98 -5.00 2.73
C ASP A 72 -7.56 -5.58 2.51
N GLU A 73 -7.26 -6.01 1.28
CA GLU A 73 -5.95 -6.52 0.88
C GLU A 73 -5.04 -5.36 0.47
N LEU A 74 -3.85 -5.24 1.06
CA LEU A 74 -2.84 -4.27 0.67
C LEU A 74 -2.13 -4.76 -0.60
N LEU A 75 -2.26 -4.00 -1.68
CA LEU A 75 -1.70 -4.32 -2.99
C LEU A 75 -0.41 -3.57 -3.30
N ALA A 76 -0.27 -2.33 -2.81
CA ALA A 76 0.95 -1.55 -2.97
C ALA A 76 1.09 -0.48 -1.88
N THR A 77 2.32 -0.05 -1.63
CA THR A 77 2.63 1.04 -0.70
C THR A 77 3.81 1.88 -1.18
N THR A 78 3.83 3.16 -0.87
CA THR A 78 5.02 3.97 -1.12
C THR A 78 6.16 3.59 -0.19
N ALA A 79 7.35 3.45 -0.76
CA ALA A 79 8.60 3.14 -0.07
C ALA A 79 9.70 4.10 -0.54
N ARG A 80 10.71 4.35 0.29
CA ARG A 80 11.96 4.94 -0.18
C ARG A 80 12.92 3.83 -0.57
N ALA A 81 13.34 3.81 -1.84
CA ALA A 81 14.24 2.79 -2.35
C ALA A 81 15.61 2.86 -1.63
N GLN A 82 16.01 1.78 -0.98
CA GLN A 82 17.29 1.66 -0.26
C GLN A 82 18.36 0.89 -1.06
N GLY A 83 18.03 0.34 -2.24
CA GLY A 83 18.94 -0.40 -3.11
C GLY A 83 18.53 -0.32 -4.59
N GLY A 84 19.51 -0.44 -5.50
CA GLY A 84 19.35 -0.25 -6.96
C GLY A 84 20.54 0.50 -7.57
N ARG A 85 20.46 0.87 -8.86
CA ARG A 85 21.37 1.86 -9.46
C ARG A 85 21.42 3.09 -8.54
N GLU A 86 22.61 3.64 -8.29
CA GLU A 86 22.86 4.81 -7.41
C GLU A 86 21.80 5.91 -7.55
N SER A 87 21.31 6.15 -8.77
CA SER A 87 20.30 7.16 -9.10
C SER A 87 18.90 6.95 -8.48
N LEU A 88 18.57 5.77 -7.94
CA LEU A 88 17.26 5.48 -7.34
C LEU A 88 17.29 5.52 -5.80
N LYS A 89 18.48 5.63 -5.19
CA LYS A 89 18.63 5.58 -3.74
C LYS A 89 17.95 6.80 -3.09
N GLY A 90 17.03 6.55 -2.19
CA GLY A 90 16.25 7.57 -1.49
C GLY A 90 15.01 8.07 -2.23
N GLN A 91 14.81 7.70 -3.50
CA GLN A 91 13.62 8.08 -4.26
C GLN A 91 12.37 7.37 -3.73
N LEU A 92 11.26 8.10 -3.72
CA LEU A 92 9.95 7.53 -3.46
C LEU A 92 9.52 6.63 -4.63
N VAL A 93 9.15 5.40 -4.33
CA VAL A 93 8.65 4.41 -5.29
C VAL A 93 7.34 3.81 -4.80
N LEU A 94 6.48 3.37 -5.71
CA LEU A 94 5.27 2.63 -5.37
C LEU A 94 5.59 1.13 -5.45
N LEU A 95 5.75 0.51 -4.29
CA LEU A 95 6.16 -0.89 -4.15
C LEU A 95 4.92 -1.80 -4.18
N PRO A 96 4.83 -2.77 -5.10
CA PRO A 96 3.77 -3.77 -5.06
C PRO A 96 4.00 -4.72 -3.87
N ALA A 97 2.94 -4.98 -3.12
CA ALA A 97 2.93 -5.87 -1.96
C ALA A 97 2.71 -7.34 -2.35
N GLY A 98 2.17 -7.60 -3.55
CA GLY A 98 1.96 -8.96 -4.06
C GLY A 98 3.27 -9.75 -4.11
N GLY A 99 3.30 -10.92 -3.46
CA GLY A 99 4.47 -11.79 -3.39
C GLY A 99 5.60 -11.29 -2.48
N GLN A 100 5.43 -10.14 -1.82
CA GLN A 100 6.39 -9.63 -0.83
C GLN A 100 6.07 -10.18 0.56
N GLN A 101 7.11 -10.39 1.36
CA GLN A 101 6.93 -10.75 2.78
C GLN A 101 6.43 -9.55 3.58
N PHE A 102 5.65 -9.80 4.63
CA PHE A 102 5.18 -8.77 5.54
C PHE A 102 6.30 -7.85 6.05
N ASN A 103 7.45 -8.43 6.40
CA ASN A 103 8.61 -7.67 6.90
C ASN A 103 9.12 -6.64 5.89
N THR A 104 9.09 -6.96 4.59
CA THR A 104 9.51 -6.06 3.51
C THR A 104 8.51 -4.90 3.37
N VAL A 105 7.22 -5.18 3.38
CA VAL A 105 6.18 -4.16 3.25
C VAL A 105 6.12 -3.25 4.48
N ALA A 106 6.28 -3.82 5.68
CA ALA A 106 6.40 -3.05 6.91
C ALA A 106 7.66 -2.18 6.90
N ALA A 107 8.79 -2.70 6.41
CA ALA A 107 10.03 -1.91 6.24
C ALA A 107 9.85 -0.78 5.22
N ALA A 108 9.15 -1.04 4.11
CA ALA A 108 8.80 -0.03 3.12
C ALA A 108 7.97 1.12 3.73
N ILE A 109 6.91 0.82 4.47
CA ILE A 109 6.09 1.83 5.16
C ILE A 109 6.95 2.63 6.17
N ARG A 110 7.83 1.95 6.91
CA ARG A 110 8.73 2.59 7.88
C ARG A 110 9.80 3.45 7.23
N SER A 111 10.26 3.11 6.02
CA SER A 111 11.31 3.84 5.29
C SER A 111 10.95 5.29 4.96
N ASN A 112 9.66 5.64 4.99
CA ASN A 112 9.18 7.01 4.93
C ASN A 112 9.43 7.72 6.27
N THR A 113 10.63 8.23 6.48
CA THR A 113 11.07 8.82 7.77
C THR A 113 10.61 10.26 7.99
N CYS A 114 10.10 10.94 6.96
CA CYS A 114 9.57 12.29 7.08
C CYS A 114 8.23 12.31 7.84
N SER A 115 8.16 13.17 8.86
CA SER A 115 7.00 13.33 9.74
C SER A 115 5.76 13.91 9.06
N GLN A 116 5.92 14.56 7.90
CA GLN A 116 4.81 15.16 7.13
C GLN A 116 4.48 14.41 5.84
N CYS A 117 5.21 13.36 5.49
CA CYS A 117 4.95 12.62 4.27
C CYS A 117 3.67 11.80 4.38
N LEU A 118 2.91 11.81 3.29
CA LEU A 118 1.79 10.90 3.11
C LEU A 118 2.32 9.53 2.70
N ILE A 119 1.76 8.49 3.31
CA ILE A 119 1.96 7.12 2.87
C ILE A 119 0.80 6.81 1.95
N HIS A 120 1.10 6.60 0.68
CA HIS A 120 0.11 6.20 -0.29
C HIS A 120 0.02 4.67 -0.26
N LEU A 121 -1.19 4.17 -0.05
CA LEU A 121 -1.51 2.77 0.07
C LEU A 121 -2.58 2.44 -0.97
N VAL A 122 -2.39 1.33 -1.68
CA VAL A 122 -3.37 0.81 -2.62
C VAL A 122 -3.96 -0.45 -2.01
N PHE A 123 -5.28 -0.47 -1.86
CA PHE A 123 -6.02 -1.58 -1.30
C PHE A 123 -6.96 -2.20 -2.34
N ALA A 124 -7.23 -3.48 -2.19
CA ALA A 124 -8.36 -4.18 -2.81
C ALA A 124 -9.37 -4.56 -1.73
N ARG A 125 -10.60 -4.09 -1.89
CA ARG A 125 -11.74 -4.62 -1.13
C ARG A 125 -12.33 -5.80 -1.90
N PRO A 126 -12.27 -7.03 -1.38
CA PRO A 126 -12.95 -8.15 -2.03
C PRO A 126 -14.45 -7.86 -2.13
N ALA A 127 -15.06 -8.22 -3.27
CA ALA A 127 -16.52 -8.21 -3.36
C ALA A 127 -17.05 -9.17 -2.30
N ALA A 128 -17.98 -8.71 -1.45
CA ALA A 128 -18.64 -9.56 -0.47
C ALA A 128 -19.16 -10.81 -1.18
N SER A 129 -18.64 -11.97 -0.78
CA SER A 129 -19.14 -13.27 -1.21
C SER A 129 -20.39 -13.63 -0.42
#